data_AF-A0AA41S464-F1
#
_entry.id   AF-A0AA41S464-F1
#
_cell.length_a   1.000
_cell.length_b   1.000
_cell.length_c   1.000
_cell.angle_alpha   90.00
_cell.angle_beta   90.00
_cell.angle_gamma   90.00
#
_symmetry.space_group_name_H-M   'P 1'
#
loop_
_entity.id
_entity.type
_entity.pdbx_description
1 polymer ?
#
loop_
_entity_poly.entity_id
_entity_poly.type
_entity_poly.pdbx_seq_one_letter_code
_entity_poly.pdbx_strand_id
1 'polypeptide(L)'
;MMHNMRQYKVPLQRYMAMMDLQNMNERLFYKVLINNVEELLPVVYTPTVGEACQKYGSIFRRPQGLYISLKEKGKILEVLKNWPEKNIQVIVVTDGERILGLGDLGCQGMGIPVGKLALYTALGGIRPSASLPVTIDVGTNNEALLKDDFYIGLRQKRATGQEYSELLDEFMSAVKQVYGEKVLIQFEDFANHNAFELLEKYRKTHLVFNDDIQ
;
A
#
# COMPACT_ATOMS: atom_id res chain seq x y z
N MET A 1 15.84 17.80 -12.60
CA MET A 1 15.18 16.54 -12.23
C MET A 1 14.60 15.82 -13.45
N MET A 2 13.61 16.39 -14.14
CA MET A 2 13.00 15.75 -15.34
C MET A 2 14.02 15.41 -16.45
N HIS A 3 15.04 16.25 -16.64
CA HIS A 3 16.14 15.96 -17.58
C HIS A 3 16.81 14.61 -17.28
N ASN A 4 17.19 14.35 -16.02
CA ASN A 4 17.81 13.09 -15.62
C ASN A 4 16.82 11.92 -15.70
N MET A 5 15.56 12.13 -15.32
CA MET A 5 14.53 11.08 -15.39
C MET A 5 14.31 10.58 -16.82
N ARG A 6 14.34 11.49 -17.80
CA ARG A 6 14.16 11.16 -19.23
C ARG A 6 15.36 10.42 -19.84
N GLN A 7 16.52 10.40 -19.16
CA GLN A 7 17.69 9.63 -19.60
C GLN A 7 17.60 8.14 -19.21
N TYR A 8 16.78 7.78 -18.22
CA TYR A 8 16.54 6.38 -17.88
C TYR A 8 15.77 5.68 -19.00
N LYS A 9 16.29 4.54 -19.45
CA LYS A 9 15.72 3.76 -20.55
C LYS A 9 14.63 2.80 -20.09
N VAL A 10 14.67 2.36 -18.84
CA VAL A 10 13.73 1.39 -18.26
C VAL A 10 12.73 2.13 -17.38
N PRO A 11 11.40 1.94 -17.56
CA PRO A 11 10.38 2.58 -16.72
C PRO A 11 10.60 2.36 -15.22
N LEU A 12 10.99 1.15 -14.83
CA LEU A 12 11.30 0.81 -13.44
C LEU A 12 12.41 1.68 -12.82
N GLN A 13 13.42 2.08 -13.60
CA GLN A 13 14.46 2.98 -13.12
C GLN A 13 13.89 4.39 -12.82
N ARG A 14 12.95 4.85 -13.65
CA ARG A 14 12.23 6.10 -13.41
C ARG A 14 11.35 6.01 -12.16
N TYR A 15 10.68 4.87 -11.95
CA TYR A 15 9.91 4.60 -10.73
C TYR A 15 10.81 4.68 -9.48
N MET A 16 11.93 3.96 -9.47
CA MET A 16 12.88 3.99 -8.36
C MET A 16 13.39 5.42 -8.09
N ALA A 17 13.70 6.18 -9.13
CA ALA A 17 14.13 7.58 -8.99
C ALA A 17 13.02 8.49 -8.42
N MET A 18 11.75 8.24 -8.76
CA MET A 18 10.61 8.96 -8.19
C MET A 18 10.41 8.61 -6.71
N MET A 19 10.51 7.34 -6.33
CA MET A 19 10.40 6.91 -4.93
C MET A 19 11.56 7.44 -4.09
N ASP A 20 12.78 7.45 -4.63
CA ASP A 20 13.93 8.08 -3.98
C ASP A 20 13.70 9.58 -3.76
N LEU A 21 13.15 10.29 -4.76
CA LEU A 21 12.81 11.70 -4.62
C LEU A 21 11.75 11.94 -3.54
N GLN A 22 10.71 11.11 -3.47
CA GLN A 22 9.67 11.21 -2.44
C GLN A 22 10.29 11.12 -1.04
N ASN A 23 11.20 10.17 -0.83
CA ASN A 23 11.86 9.96 0.46
C ASN A 23 12.92 11.02 0.80
N MET A 24 13.45 11.76 -0.17
CA MET A 24 14.44 12.81 0.06
C MET A 24 13.83 14.21 0.20
N ASN A 25 12.84 14.52 -0.65
CA ASN A 25 12.19 15.82 -0.68
C ASN A 25 10.75 15.67 -1.19
N GLU A 26 9.85 15.39 -0.25
CA GLU A 26 8.42 15.15 -0.50
C GLU A 26 7.75 16.30 -1.28
N ARG A 27 8.04 17.56 -0.92
CA ARG A 27 7.45 18.72 -1.61
C ARG A 27 7.89 18.80 -3.07
N LEU A 28 9.16 18.51 -3.35
CA LEU A 28 9.68 18.50 -4.71
C LEU A 28 9.11 17.32 -5.51
N PHE A 29 8.96 16.15 -4.90
CA PHE A 29 8.27 14.99 -5.50
C PHE A 29 6.88 15.38 -6.00
N TYR A 30 6.03 15.94 -5.13
CA TYR A 30 4.67 16.31 -5.52
C TYR A 30 4.65 17.45 -6.55
N LYS A 31 5.51 18.47 -6.42
CA LYS A 31 5.59 19.54 -7.43
C LYS A 31 6.00 19.01 -8.81
N VAL A 32 6.95 18.06 -8.87
CA VAL A 32 7.37 17.42 -10.12
C VAL A 32 6.24 16.57 -10.70
N LEU A 33 5.57 15.77 -9.87
CA LEU A 33 4.47 14.92 -10.28
C LEU A 33 3.29 15.74 -10.83
N ILE A 34 2.83 16.76 -10.09
CA ILE A 34 1.71 17.63 -10.49
C ILE A 34 2.02 18.34 -11.81
N ASN A 35 3.21 18.91 -11.96
CA ASN A 35 3.57 19.67 -13.17
C ASN A 35 3.80 18.80 -14.42
N ASN A 36 3.94 17.48 -14.27
CA ASN A 36 4.24 16.56 -15.37
C ASN A 36 3.37 15.30 -15.30
N VAL A 37 2.13 15.45 -14.84
CA VAL A 37 1.26 14.33 -14.48
C VAL A 37 1.07 13.35 -15.62
N GLU A 38 0.79 13.81 -16.85
CA GLU A 38 0.60 12.94 -18.02
C GLU A 38 1.82 12.06 -18.31
N GLU A 39 3.03 12.61 -18.16
CA GLU A 39 4.28 11.87 -18.42
C GLU A 39 4.64 10.90 -17.29
N LEU A 40 4.34 11.28 -16.04
CA LEU A 40 4.79 10.56 -14.85
C LEU A 40 3.74 9.59 -14.29
N LEU A 41 2.46 9.74 -14.62
CA LEU A 41 1.41 8.82 -14.17
C LEU A 41 1.71 7.37 -14.56
N PRO A 42 2.15 7.05 -15.80
CA PRO A 42 2.50 5.68 -16.17
C PRO A 42 3.75 5.13 -15.47
N VAL A 43 4.54 6.02 -14.84
CA VAL A 43 5.76 5.70 -14.11
C VAL A 43 5.46 5.42 -12.64
N VAL A 44 4.71 6.30 -11.96
CA VAL A 44 4.42 6.16 -10.51
C VAL A 44 3.16 5.33 -10.21
N TYR A 45 2.36 5.05 -11.25
CA TYR A 45 1.16 4.24 -11.18
C TYR A 45 1.18 3.18 -12.29
N THR A 46 0.03 2.75 -12.79
CA THR A 46 -0.08 1.70 -13.81
C THR A 46 0.51 2.15 -15.16
N PRO A 47 1.27 1.29 -15.86
CA PRO A 47 1.56 -0.11 -15.53
C PRO A 47 2.80 -0.34 -14.65
N THR A 48 3.70 0.63 -14.54
CA THR A 48 5.04 0.44 -13.93
C THR A 48 4.97 0.06 -12.44
N VAL A 49 3.98 0.56 -11.70
CA VAL A 49 3.79 0.18 -10.28
C VAL A 49 3.55 -1.32 -10.11
N GLY A 50 2.93 -1.99 -11.08
CA GLY A 50 2.75 -3.44 -11.07
C GLY A 50 4.08 -4.19 -11.19
N GLU A 51 4.95 -3.76 -12.12
CA GLU A 51 6.32 -4.30 -12.23
C GLU A 51 7.12 -4.03 -10.95
N ALA A 52 6.97 -2.84 -10.36
CA ALA A 52 7.60 -2.52 -9.08
C ALA A 52 7.13 -3.44 -7.96
N CYS A 53 5.86 -3.78 -7.89
CA CYS A 53 5.34 -4.76 -6.91
C CYS A 53 5.90 -6.17 -7.16
N GLN A 54 6.06 -6.61 -8.41
CA GLN A 54 6.66 -7.91 -8.69
C GLN A 54 8.13 -8.01 -8.24
N LYS A 55 8.87 -6.89 -8.34
CA LYS A 55 10.30 -6.82 -8.02
C LYS A 55 10.58 -6.12 -6.69
N TYR A 56 9.57 -5.90 -5.85
CA TYR A 56 9.63 -4.94 -4.74
C TYR A 56 10.79 -5.24 -3.78
N GLY A 57 10.98 -6.50 -3.41
CA GLY A 57 12.10 -6.92 -2.57
C GLY A 57 13.47 -6.67 -3.18
N SER A 58 13.63 -6.92 -4.49
CA SER A 58 14.88 -6.70 -5.21
C SER A 58 15.23 -5.21 -5.43
N ILE A 59 14.22 -4.34 -5.48
CA ILE A 59 14.42 -2.89 -5.66
C ILE A 59 14.32 -2.08 -4.36
N PHE A 60 14.08 -2.76 -3.23
CA PHE A 60 13.84 -2.13 -1.95
C PHE A 60 15.04 -1.26 -1.51
N ARG A 61 14.76 -0.03 -1.08
CA ARG A 61 15.79 0.92 -0.61
C ARG A 61 15.45 1.54 0.74
N ARG A 62 14.27 2.14 0.82
CA ARG A 62 13.75 2.77 2.05
C ARG A 62 12.32 2.28 2.27
N PRO A 63 11.95 1.94 3.52
CA PRO A 63 10.58 1.53 3.81
C PRO A 63 9.61 2.69 3.57
N GLN A 64 8.46 2.37 3.01
CA GLN A 64 7.31 3.27 2.88
C GLN A 64 6.08 2.55 3.41
N GLY A 65 5.23 3.29 4.13
CA GLY A 65 4.03 2.73 4.75
C GLY A 65 4.31 1.90 6.00
N LEU A 66 3.24 1.26 6.48
CA LEU A 66 3.23 0.45 7.69
C LEU A 66 2.87 -1.00 7.35
N TYR A 67 3.67 -1.93 7.85
CA TYR A 67 3.46 -3.36 7.64
C TYR A 67 2.91 -3.98 8.93
N ILE A 68 1.82 -4.73 8.82
CA ILE A 68 1.22 -5.46 9.93
C ILE A 68 1.08 -6.90 9.51
N SER A 69 1.77 -7.81 10.17
CA SER A 69 1.73 -9.24 9.85
C SER A 69 0.97 -10.04 10.90
N LEU A 70 0.77 -11.33 10.63
CA LEU A 70 0.25 -12.28 11.62
C LEU A 70 1.06 -12.31 12.93
N LYS A 71 2.35 -11.95 12.90
CA LYS A 71 3.20 -11.91 14.10
C LYS A 71 2.82 -10.78 15.06
N GLU A 72 2.13 -9.75 14.57
CA GLU A 72 1.71 -8.59 15.35
C GLU A 72 0.27 -8.74 15.89
N LYS A 73 -0.36 -9.90 15.72
CA LYS A 73 -1.67 -10.20 16.31
C LYS A 73 -1.65 -10.00 17.83
N GLY A 74 -2.66 -9.29 18.33
CA GLY A 74 -2.77 -8.82 19.71
C GLY A 74 -2.01 -7.53 20.03
N LYS A 75 -1.28 -6.96 19.07
CA LYS A 75 -0.42 -5.77 19.24
C LYS A 75 -0.57 -4.73 18.14
N ILE A 76 -1.59 -4.84 17.26
CA ILE A 76 -1.73 -3.92 16.11
C ILE A 76 -1.86 -2.46 16.57
N LEU A 77 -2.52 -2.22 17.70
CA LEU A 77 -2.62 -0.89 18.31
C LEU A 77 -1.23 -0.27 18.60
N GLU A 78 -0.28 -1.07 19.08
CA GLU A 78 1.08 -0.63 19.38
C GLU A 78 1.85 -0.33 18.08
N VAL A 79 1.66 -1.18 17.06
CA VAL A 79 2.25 -0.99 15.72
C VAL A 79 1.78 0.33 15.10
N LEU A 80 0.47 0.62 15.16
CA LEU A 80 -0.08 1.89 14.67
C LEU A 80 0.49 3.10 15.41
N LYS A 81 0.71 3.00 16.72
CA LYS A 81 1.28 4.10 17.52
C LYS A 81 2.73 4.44 17.15
N ASN A 82 3.46 3.50 16.56
CA ASN A 82 4.82 3.74 16.04
C ASN A 82 4.83 4.64 14.80
N TRP A 83 3.69 4.80 14.10
CA TRP A 83 3.61 5.76 13.01
C TRP A 83 3.80 7.20 13.53
N PRO A 84 4.69 8.00 12.93
CA PRO A 84 5.06 9.32 13.47
C PRO A 84 3.91 10.32 13.40
N GLU A 85 3.10 10.27 12.33
CA GLU A 85 1.99 11.18 12.12
C GLU A 85 0.78 10.76 12.95
N LYS A 86 0.18 11.71 13.67
CA LYS A 86 -0.96 11.44 14.58
C LYS A 86 -2.32 11.77 13.98
N ASN A 87 -2.35 12.62 12.95
CA ASN A 87 -3.57 13.11 12.32
C ASN A 87 -3.80 12.45 10.96
N ILE A 88 -3.93 11.12 10.95
CA ILE A 88 -4.24 10.36 9.73
C ILE A 88 -5.71 10.56 9.35
N GLN A 89 -5.94 10.82 8.07
CA GLN A 89 -7.26 11.05 7.50
C GLN A 89 -7.61 10.01 6.42
N VAL A 90 -6.59 9.47 5.72
CA VAL A 90 -6.77 8.46 4.67
C VAL A 90 -5.78 7.31 4.86
N ILE A 91 -6.31 6.10 4.93
CA ILE A 91 -5.56 4.85 4.90
C ILE A 91 -5.90 4.15 3.60
N VAL A 92 -4.89 3.73 2.85
CA VAL A 92 -5.07 2.75 1.77
C VAL A 92 -4.40 1.47 2.23
N VAL A 93 -5.18 0.40 2.32
CA VAL A 93 -4.74 -0.90 2.84
C VAL A 93 -4.92 -1.97 1.78
N THR A 94 -3.96 -2.89 1.70
CA THR A 94 -4.00 -4.08 0.85
C THR A 94 -3.46 -5.30 1.61
N ASP A 95 -3.88 -6.51 1.25
CA ASP A 95 -3.19 -7.75 1.64
C ASP A 95 -2.37 -8.37 0.50
N GLY A 96 -2.32 -7.68 -0.66
CA GLY A 96 -1.56 -8.07 -1.83
C GLY A 96 -2.05 -9.33 -2.55
N GLU A 97 -3.27 -9.82 -2.29
CA GLU A 97 -3.76 -11.07 -2.88
C GLU A 97 -4.12 -10.94 -4.37
N ARG A 98 -4.57 -9.76 -4.81
CA ARG A 98 -4.98 -9.49 -6.19
C ARG A 98 -4.40 -8.16 -6.67
N ILE A 99 -3.08 -8.07 -6.74
CA ILE A 99 -2.42 -6.86 -7.25
C ILE A 99 -2.71 -6.70 -8.75
N LEU A 100 -3.54 -5.72 -9.10
CA LEU A 100 -3.97 -5.47 -10.48
C LEU A 100 -4.47 -6.78 -11.16
N GLY A 101 -3.93 -7.10 -12.34
CA GLY A 101 -4.10 -8.39 -13.01
C GLY A 101 -2.93 -9.36 -12.81
N LEU A 102 -2.05 -9.10 -11.85
CA LEU A 102 -0.80 -9.86 -11.61
C LEU A 102 -0.95 -10.96 -10.56
N GLY A 103 -2.07 -10.97 -9.84
CA GLY A 103 -2.39 -11.97 -8.82
C GLY A 103 -1.71 -11.67 -7.48
N ASP A 104 -1.40 -12.74 -6.76
CA ASP A 104 -0.87 -12.67 -5.40
C ASP A 104 0.60 -12.25 -5.40
N LEU A 105 0.88 -11.07 -4.84
CA LEU A 105 2.24 -10.56 -4.60
C LEU A 105 2.56 -10.38 -3.11
N GLY A 106 1.65 -10.81 -2.23
CA GLY A 106 1.83 -10.78 -0.78
C GLY A 106 2.27 -9.41 -0.25
N CYS A 107 3.27 -9.43 0.61
CA CYS A 107 3.82 -8.22 1.23
C CYS A 107 4.45 -7.24 0.22
N GLN A 108 4.79 -7.70 -0.99
CA GLN A 108 5.30 -6.82 -2.06
C GLN A 108 4.21 -5.94 -2.69
N GLY A 109 2.93 -6.17 -2.34
CA GLY A 109 1.80 -5.35 -2.74
C GLY A 109 1.84 -3.91 -2.24
N MET A 110 2.70 -3.57 -1.27
CA MET A 110 2.84 -2.22 -0.69
C MET A 110 3.03 -1.10 -1.73
N GLY A 111 3.58 -1.41 -2.91
CA GLY A 111 3.71 -0.43 -3.99
C GLY A 111 2.38 0.22 -4.40
N ILE A 112 1.27 -0.51 -4.28
CA ILE A 112 -0.08 -0.03 -4.64
C ILE A 112 -0.61 1.03 -3.66
N PRO A 113 -0.73 0.78 -2.33
CA PRO A 113 -1.21 1.80 -1.40
C PRO A 113 -0.29 3.03 -1.38
N VAL A 114 1.03 2.87 -1.54
CA VAL A 114 1.97 3.99 -1.70
C VAL A 114 1.65 4.82 -2.95
N GLY A 115 1.46 4.15 -4.11
CA GLY A 115 1.11 4.80 -5.37
C GLY A 115 -0.23 5.53 -5.29
N LYS A 116 -1.28 4.88 -4.76
CA LYS A 116 -2.61 5.47 -4.56
C LYS A 116 -2.53 6.74 -3.71
N LEU A 117 -1.86 6.70 -2.57
CA LEU A 117 -1.74 7.85 -1.68
C LEU A 117 -0.91 9.00 -2.29
N ALA A 118 0.06 8.69 -3.15
CA ALA A 118 0.72 9.72 -3.95
C ALA A 118 -0.27 10.43 -4.89
N LEU A 119 -1.22 9.70 -5.49
CA LEU A 119 -2.27 10.28 -6.33
C LEU A 119 -3.31 11.06 -5.51
N TYR A 120 -3.67 10.61 -4.31
CA TYR A 120 -4.52 11.39 -3.38
C TYR A 120 -3.97 12.78 -3.13
N THR A 121 -2.66 12.89 -2.97
CA THR A 121 -2.01 14.20 -2.81
C THR A 121 -1.96 14.95 -4.13
N ALA A 122 -1.39 14.34 -5.17
CA ALA A 122 -1.10 15.03 -6.42
C ALA A 122 -2.37 15.49 -7.16
N LEU A 123 -3.44 14.70 -7.09
CA LEU A 123 -4.68 14.93 -7.82
C LEU A 123 -5.80 15.43 -6.90
N GLY A 124 -5.87 14.91 -5.67
CA GLY A 124 -6.92 15.23 -4.71
C GLY A 124 -6.55 16.31 -3.67
N GLY A 125 -5.29 16.76 -3.64
CA GLY A 125 -4.84 17.79 -2.70
C GLY A 125 -4.83 17.35 -1.23
N ILE A 126 -4.93 16.04 -0.95
CA ILE A 126 -4.83 15.51 0.41
C ILE A 126 -3.40 15.71 0.92
N ARG A 127 -3.25 16.10 2.19
CA ARG A 127 -1.92 16.29 2.78
C ARG A 127 -1.21 14.94 2.89
N PRO A 128 0.05 14.81 2.43
CA PRO A 128 0.83 13.57 2.57
C PRO A 128 0.94 13.08 4.01
N SER A 129 1.14 14.00 4.96
CA SER A 129 1.23 13.69 6.39
C SER A 129 -0.08 13.18 7.00
N ALA A 130 -1.21 13.30 6.27
CA ALA A 130 -2.50 12.76 6.67
C ALA A 130 -2.80 11.41 6.00
N SER A 131 -1.84 10.83 5.27
CA SER A 131 -1.97 9.60 4.52
C SER A 131 -1.11 8.49 5.14
N LEU A 132 -1.67 7.27 5.20
CA LEU A 132 -0.98 6.11 5.75
C LEU A 132 -1.16 4.89 4.82
N PRO A 133 -0.12 4.48 4.08
CA PRO A 133 -0.13 3.24 3.31
C PRO A 133 0.03 2.05 4.24
N VAL A 134 -0.79 1.01 4.09
CA VAL A 134 -0.73 -0.19 4.93
C VAL A 134 -0.70 -1.46 4.07
N THR A 135 0.12 -2.43 4.48
CA THR A 135 0.07 -3.80 3.97
C THR A 135 -0.17 -4.77 5.11
N ILE A 136 -1.20 -5.60 4.96
CA ILE A 136 -1.51 -6.70 5.87
C ILE A 136 -0.85 -7.97 5.35
N ASP A 137 0.20 -8.43 6.02
CA ASP A 137 0.98 -9.60 5.61
C ASP A 137 0.53 -10.87 6.35
N VAL A 138 -0.34 -11.62 5.69
CA VAL A 138 -0.85 -12.92 6.15
C VAL A 138 -0.15 -14.10 5.47
N GLY A 139 0.99 -13.84 4.80
CA GLY A 139 1.64 -14.79 3.89
C GLY A 139 1.26 -14.57 2.42
N THR A 140 1.74 -15.45 1.55
CA THR A 140 1.46 -15.43 0.11
C THR A 140 1.34 -16.85 -0.44
N ASN A 141 0.41 -17.04 -1.37
CA ASN A 141 0.27 -18.29 -2.12
C ASN A 141 1.21 -18.36 -3.33
N ASN A 142 1.93 -17.27 -3.63
CA ASN A 142 2.88 -17.21 -4.74
C ASN A 142 4.15 -18.00 -4.45
N GLU A 143 4.27 -19.18 -5.08
CA GLU A 143 5.41 -20.09 -4.95
C GLU A 143 6.75 -19.48 -5.37
N ALA A 144 6.75 -18.55 -6.33
CA ALA A 144 7.98 -17.88 -6.76
C ALA A 144 8.50 -16.97 -5.65
N LEU A 145 7.62 -16.19 -5.01
CA LEU A 145 7.98 -15.31 -3.90
C LEU A 145 8.40 -16.08 -2.65
N LEU A 146 7.75 -17.21 -2.34
CA LEU A 146 8.16 -18.05 -1.21
C LEU A 146 9.60 -18.55 -1.34
N LYS A 147 10.06 -18.76 -2.57
CA LYS A 147 11.41 -19.23 -2.92
C LYS A 147 12.41 -18.10 -3.21
N ASP A 148 11.97 -16.85 -3.28
CA ASP A 148 12.81 -15.71 -3.60
C ASP A 148 13.52 -15.18 -2.35
N ASP A 149 14.84 -15.24 -2.30
CA ASP A 149 15.67 -14.75 -1.18
C ASP A 149 15.41 -13.27 -0.84
N PHE A 150 14.92 -12.47 -1.78
CA PHE A 150 14.61 -11.05 -1.59
C PHE A 150 13.16 -10.78 -1.17
N TYR A 151 12.30 -11.80 -1.08
CA TYR A 151 10.93 -11.60 -0.61
C TYR A 151 10.90 -11.00 0.80
N ILE A 152 10.15 -9.91 0.96
CA ILE A 152 10.13 -9.07 2.18
C ILE A 152 9.07 -9.49 3.21
N GLY A 153 8.16 -10.40 2.86
CA GLY A 153 7.07 -10.81 3.73
C GLY A 153 7.31 -12.11 4.49
N LEU A 154 6.26 -12.56 5.19
CA LEU A 154 6.22 -13.87 5.83
C LEU A 154 6.32 -14.99 4.79
N ARG A 155 7.37 -15.82 4.90
CA ARG A 155 7.61 -16.99 4.04
C ARG A 155 6.72 -18.17 4.41
N GLN A 156 5.41 -17.96 4.28
CA GLN A 156 4.37 -18.95 4.53
C GLN A 156 3.20 -18.73 3.58
N LYS A 157 2.38 -19.77 3.40
CA LYS A 157 1.11 -19.67 2.69
C LYS A 157 0.15 -18.73 3.42
N ARG A 158 -0.81 -18.17 2.67
CA ARG A 158 -1.82 -17.26 3.24
C ARG A 158 -2.59 -17.95 4.37
N ALA A 159 -2.71 -17.27 5.50
CA ALA A 159 -3.72 -17.63 6.50
C ALA A 159 -5.12 -17.42 5.91
N THR A 160 -6.06 -18.27 6.30
CA THR A 160 -7.45 -18.24 5.81
C THR A 160 -8.44 -18.38 6.97
N GLY A 161 -9.71 -18.08 6.70
CA GLY A 161 -10.78 -18.24 7.68
C GLY A 161 -10.58 -17.40 8.93
N GLN A 162 -10.72 -18.03 10.10
CA GLN A 162 -10.76 -17.34 11.40
C GLN A 162 -9.48 -16.56 11.72
N GLU A 163 -8.30 -17.09 11.36
CA GLU A 163 -7.04 -16.42 11.69
C GLU A 163 -6.89 -15.09 10.93
N TYR A 164 -7.26 -15.10 9.64
CA TYR A 164 -7.28 -13.91 8.77
C TYR A 164 -8.32 -12.89 9.25
N SER A 165 -9.54 -13.35 9.54
CA SER A 165 -10.63 -12.46 9.94
C SER A 165 -10.36 -11.78 11.29
N GLU A 166 -9.78 -12.49 12.26
CA GLU A 166 -9.41 -11.93 13.56
C GLU A 166 -8.33 -10.85 13.44
N LEU A 167 -7.34 -11.03 12.56
CA LEU A 167 -6.31 -10.00 12.33
C LEU A 167 -6.91 -8.73 11.72
N LEU A 168 -7.81 -8.87 10.75
CA LEU A 168 -8.48 -7.72 10.13
C LEU A 168 -9.44 -7.02 11.10
N ASP A 169 -10.18 -7.77 11.93
CA ASP A 169 -11.02 -7.19 12.97
C ASP A 169 -10.20 -6.38 13.97
N GLU A 170 -9.06 -6.92 14.40
CA GLU A 170 -8.13 -6.21 15.27
C GLU A 170 -7.59 -4.95 14.59
N PHE A 171 -7.19 -5.03 13.32
CA PHE A 171 -6.72 -3.87 12.55
C PHE A 171 -7.77 -2.76 12.47
N MET A 172 -8.99 -3.09 12.07
CA MET A 172 -10.07 -2.12 11.92
C MET A 172 -10.43 -1.46 13.26
N SER A 173 -10.54 -2.26 14.32
CA SER A 173 -10.76 -1.77 15.68
C SER A 173 -9.63 -0.83 16.15
N ALA A 174 -8.38 -1.23 15.94
CA ALA A 174 -7.21 -0.44 16.33
C ALA A 174 -7.12 0.88 15.54
N VAL A 175 -7.41 0.86 14.23
CA VAL A 175 -7.46 2.08 13.39
C VAL A 175 -8.48 3.07 13.93
N LYS A 176 -9.70 2.61 14.22
CA LYS A 176 -10.76 3.44 14.81
C LYS A 176 -10.34 4.00 16.17
N GLN A 177 -9.69 3.18 17.00
CA GLN A 177 -9.24 3.61 18.33
C GLN A 177 -8.14 4.69 18.26
N VAL A 178 -7.22 4.60 17.30
CA VAL A 178 -6.08 5.53 17.17
C VAL A 178 -6.46 6.80 16.42
N TYR A 179 -7.20 6.68 15.32
CA TYR A 179 -7.44 7.79 14.39
C TYR A 179 -8.90 8.30 14.38
N GLY A 180 -9.82 7.63 15.09
CA GLY A 180 -11.20 8.04 15.27
C GLY A 180 -12.14 7.65 14.13
N GLU A 181 -13.42 7.96 14.29
CA GLU A 181 -14.53 7.52 13.40
C GLU A 181 -14.48 8.10 11.98
N LYS A 182 -13.72 9.18 11.76
CA LYS A 182 -13.70 9.93 10.50
C LYS A 182 -12.54 9.55 9.58
N VAL A 183 -11.66 8.66 10.01
CA VAL A 183 -10.58 8.17 9.15
C VAL A 183 -11.17 7.37 8.00
N LEU A 184 -10.80 7.71 6.76
CA LEU A 184 -11.18 6.98 5.57
C LEU A 184 -10.27 5.76 5.44
N ILE A 185 -10.86 4.57 5.27
CA ILE A 185 -10.13 3.33 4.99
C ILE A 185 -10.54 2.84 3.60
N GLN A 186 -9.62 2.94 2.65
CA GLN A 186 -9.76 2.39 1.31
C GLN A 186 -9.16 0.98 1.29
N PHE A 187 -9.99 0.00 0.97
CA PHE A 187 -9.52 -1.34 0.64
C PHE A 187 -9.09 -1.39 -0.82
N GLU A 188 -7.92 -1.97 -1.08
CA GLU A 188 -7.33 -2.02 -2.41
C GLU A 188 -6.72 -3.40 -2.70
N ASP A 189 -6.96 -3.94 -3.90
CA ASP A 189 -6.31 -5.14 -4.43
C ASP A 189 -6.44 -6.39 -3.53
N PHE A 190 -7.56 -6.50 -2.81
CA PHE A 190 -7.99 -7.74 -2.13
C PHE A 190 -8.59 -8.72 -3.14
N ALA A 191 -8.49 -10.04 -2.88
CA ALA A 191 -9.23 -11.00 -3.71
C ALA A 191 -10.74 -10.80 -3.59
N ASN A 192 -11.47 -11.10 -4.68
CA ASN A 192 -12.89 -10.77 -4.81
C ASN A 192 -13.74 -11.17 -3.60
N HIS A 193 -13.59 -12.40 -3.10
CA HIS A 193 -14.37 -12.89 -1.95
C HIS A 193 -14.14 -12.02 -0.69
N ASN A 194 -12.87 -11.80 -0.33
CA ASN A 194 -12.48 -10.93 0.79
C ASN A 194 -12.96 -9.49 0.56
N ALA A 195 -12.78 -8.94 -0.65
CA ALA A 195 -13.16 -7.56 -0.96
C ALA A 195 -14.64 -7.28 -0.68
N PHE A 196 -15.55 -8.18 -1.11
CA PHE A 196 -16.99 -8.04 -0.85
C PHE A 196 -17.33 -8.24 0.64
N GLU A 197 -16.75 -9.24 1.29
CA GLU A 197 -17.01 -9.53 2.72
C GLU A 197 -16.56 -8.38 3.62
N LEU A 198 -15.36 -7.83 3.39
CA LEU A 198 -14.81 -6.71 4.14
C LEU A 198 -15.65 -5.45 3.95
N LEU A 199 -16.04 -5.15 2.71
CA LEU A 199 -16.87 -3.99 2.40
C LEU A 199 -18.22 -4.09 3.11
N GLU A 200 -18.92 -5.23 3.01
CA GLU A 200 -20.24 -5.41 3.63
C GLU A 200 -20.18 -5.39 5.16
N LYS A 201 -19.11 -5.96 5.75
CA LYS A 201 -18.91 -5.99 7.20
C LYS A 201 -18.61 -4.60 7.75
N TYR A 202 -17.66 -3.87 7.18
CA TYR A 202 -17.14 -2.65 7.79
C TYR A 202 -17.83 -1.36 7.37
N ARG A 203 -18.57 -1.32 6.24
CA ARG A 203 -19.34 -0.13 5.83
C ARG A 203 -20.39 0.35 6.84
N LYS A 204 -20.83 -0.52 7.74
CA LYS A 204 -21.81 -0.21 8.79
C LYS A 204 -21.16 0.44 10.02
N THR A 205 -19.85 0.28 10.17
CA THR A 205 -19.12 0.65 11.40
C THR A 205 -17.99 1.63 11.14
N HIS A 206 -17.47 1.75 9.92
CA HIS A 206 -16.32 2.58 9.58
C HIS A 206 -16.60 3.34 8.28
N LEU A 207 -15.92 4.48 8.09
CA LEU A 207 -15.88 5.16 6.80
C LEU A 207 -14.95 4.39 5.86
N VAL A 208 -15.52 3.48 5.08
CA VAL A 208 -14.78 2.63 4.15
C VAL A 208 -15.34 2.70 2.73
N PHE A 209 -14.47 2.41 1.78
CA PHE A 209 -14.87 2.03 0.43
C PHE A 209 -13.83 1.08 -0.16
N ASN A 210 -14.17 0.46 -1.28
CA ASN A 210 -13.25 -0.38 -2.05
C ASN A 210 -13.21 0.13 -3.50
N ASP A 211 -12.02 0.56 -3.95
CA ASP A 211 -11.82 1.21 -5.26
C ASP A 211 -11.94 0.23 -6.44
N ASP A 212 -11.75 -1.08 -6.19
CA ASP A 212 -11.96 -2.12 -7.20
C ASP A 212 -13.46 -2.39 -7.48
N ILE A 213 -14.35 -2.01 -6.55
CA ILE A 213 -15.78 -2.35 -6.58
C ILE A 213 -16.67 -1.13 -6.87
N GLN A 214 -16.39 0.02 -6.24
CA GLN A 214 -17.28 1.20 -6.22
C GLN A 214 -16.77 2.33 -7.10
#